data_AF-A0A6A8ADA9-F1
#
_entry.id   AF-A0A6A8ADA9-F1
#
_cell.length_a   1.000
_cell.length_b   1.000
_cell.length_c   1.000
_cell.angle_alpha   90.00
_cell.angle_beta   90.00
_cell.angle_gamma   90.00
#
_symmetry.space_group_name_H-M   'P 1'
#
loop_
_entity.id
_entity.type
_entity.pdbx_description
1 polymer ?
#
loop_
_entity_poly.entity_id
_entity_poly.type
_entity_poly.pdbx_seq_one_letter_code
_entity_poly.pdbx_strand_id
1 'polypeptide(L)'
;MDWAGAMKISLPFSRLLNDRGGNFGIITAIVAPLAFGAAGIAIDITQAMQIKAELQAMADSASLAASKAMSEDDLTPAQAKERAEKIYAGQMVNYLKTGKETDAEIDEMIAAQKAALKITIAEAANGSRGKTYTITVASTYQMPVNAMTGLITGSNMNLATSSTAASATESTNGISMYLALDRSGSMSFKTSTVIKNASCVNYTENNWGNKNVTNTRDSRYIWPEKPCYVRKIDALKTAAGSMFTALNTADKNSNLVRVGAVSYTDETQSASSIDWGTSKAAKYVSNLPSIPEGGTDANGAMTAAINALKSSNSTEKDAHSKKGNNSFSRFIVLMTDGKMTGYSANFNYNLDQGVRAKCDAAKKDGIQVYTVAFMAPSEGKSLLNYCATDSSYYYEPDDMEDLVKAFGEIAEKAAKATTRLTN
;
A
#
# COMPACT_ATOMS: atom_id res chain seq x y z
N MET A 1 27.63 -62.88 -41.65
CA MET A 1 27.07 -62.21 -40.46
C MET A 1 27.03 -60.73 -40.79
N ASP A 2 26.11 -60.32 -41.65
CA ASP A 2 24.70 -59.98 -41.36
C ASP A 2 24.53 -58.57 -40.77
N TRP A 3 23.58 -57.87 -41.41
CA TRP A 3 22.82 -56.70 -40.95
C TRP A 3 23.42 -55.29 -41.10
N ALA A 4 23.34 -54.79 -42.34
CA ALA A 4 23.13 -53.36 -42.60
C ALA A 4 21.72 -53.17 -43.20
N GLY A 5 20.70 -53.08 -42.33
CA GLY A 5 19.33 -52.79 -42.72
C GLY A 5 19.13 -51.29 -42.95
N ALA A 6 19.31 -50.84 -44.20
CA ALA A 6 18.88 -49.51 -44.62
C ALA A 6 17.34 -49.42 -44.53
N MET A 7 16.85 -48.75 -43.49
CA MET A 7 15.43 -48.43 -43.33
C MET A 7 15.03 -47.40 -44.40
N LYS A 8 14.65 -47.89 -45.58
CA LYS A 8 13.98 -47.08 -46.60
C LYS A 8 12.64 -46.62 -46.03
N ILE A 9 12.57 -45.35 -45.63
CA ILE A 9 11.31 -44.62 -45.47
C ILE A 9 10.75 -44.41 -46.88
N SER A 10 10.19 -45.46 -47.47
CA SER A 10 9.42 -45.37 -48.70
C SER A 10 8.06 -44.77 -48.34
N LEU A 11 7.95 -43.47 -48.58
CA LEU A 11 6.76 -42.63 -48.69
C LEU A 11 5.42 -43.42 -48.65
N PRO A 12 4.69 -43.45 -47.52
CA PRO A 12 3.31 -43.94 -47.49
C PRO A 12 2.38 -43.12 -48.40
N PHE A 13 2.81 -41.91 -48.78
CA PHE A 13 2.11 -41.01 -49.67
C PHE A 13 1.90 -41.57 -51.09
N SER A 14 2.87 -42.32 -51.63
CA SER A 14 2.75 -42.91 -52.98
C SER A 14 1.78 -44.10 -52.99
N ARG A 15 1.70 -44.86 -51.89
CA ARG A 15 0.70 -45.91 -51.71
C ARG A 15 -0.70 -45.33 -51.50
N LEU A 16 -0.82 -44.24 -50.74
CA LEU A 16 -2.10 -43.53 -50.56
C LEU A 16 -2.61 -42.93 -51.87
N LEU A 17 -1.72 -42.39 -52.71
CA LEU A 17 -2.05 -41.80 -54.02
C LEU A 17 -2.46 -42.86 -55.07
N ASN A 18 -2.00 -44.10 -54.94
CA ASN A 18 -2.31 -45.20 -55.88
C ASN A 18 -3.37 -46.17 -55.37
N ASP A 19 -3.93 -45.97 -54.17
CA ASP A 19 -4.97 -46.83 -53.63
C ASP A 19 -6.32 -46.52 -54.30
N ARG A 20 -6.80 -47.45 -55.12
CA ARG A 20 -8.12 -47.39 -55.78
C ARG A 20 -9.15 -48.30 -55.10
N GLY A 21 -8.82 -48.86 -53.93
CA GLY A 21 -9.54 -49.97 -53.28
C GLY A 21 -10.78 -49.62 -52.45
N GLY A 22 -11.25 -48.37 -52.40
CA GLY A 22 -12.47 -48.07 -51.64
C GLY A 22 -12.88 -46.60 -51.61
N ASN A 23 -14.03 -46.33 -50.98
CA ASN A 23 -14.65 -45.02 -50.76
C ASN A 23 -13.74 -43.98 -50.06
N PHE A 24 -12.50 -44.33 -49.75
CA PHE A 24 -11.50 -43.48 -49.11
C PHE A 24 -11.20 -42.23 -49.93
N GLY A 25 -11.01 -42.33 -51.25
CA GLY A 25 -10.78 -41.16 -52.10
C GLY A 25 -11.94 -40.16 -52.07
N ILE A 26 -13.18 -40.65 -52.04
CA ILE A 26 -14.39 -39.82 -51.98
C ILE A 26 -14.56 -39.21 -50.58
N ILE A 27 -14.40 -40.01 -49.51
CA ILE A 27 -14.49 -39.52 -48.13
C ILE A 27 -13.39 -38.48 -47.86
N THR A 28 -12.15 -38.74 -48.27
CA THR A 28 -11.04 -37.79 -48.12
C THR A 28 -11.27 -36.52 -48.96
N ALA A 29 -11.80 -36.63 -50.18
CA ALA A 29 -12.12 -35.45 -50.98
C ALA A 29 -13.22 -34.57 -50.35
N ILE A 30 -14.14 -35.16 -49.58
CA ILE A 30 -15.19 -34.43 -48.86
C ILE A 30 -14.66 -33.86 -47.52
N VAL A 31 -13.85 -34.63 -46.79
CA VAL A 31 -13.37 -34.26 -45.45
C VAL A 31 -12.16 -33.31 -45.51
N ALA A 32 -11.30 -33.41 -46.52
CA ALA A 32 -10.09 -32.58 -46.61
C ALA A 32 -10.40 -31.07 -46.66
N PRO A 33 -11.34 -30.57 -47.48
CA PRO A 33 -11.72 -29.15 -47.45
C PRO A 33 -12.25 -28.70 -46.08
N LEU A 34 -12.99 -29.55 -45.38
CA LEU A 34 -13.50 -29.25 -44.03
C LEU A 34 -12.36 -29.19 -43.00
N ALA A 35 -11.39 -30.11 -43.08
CA ALA A 35 -10.24 -30.14 -42.19
C ALA A 35 -9.31 -28.92 -42.41
N PHE A 36 -9.03 -28.56 -43.66
CA PHE A 36 -8.28 -27.34 -44.00
C PHE A 36 -9.06 -26.07 -43.63
N GLY A 37 -10.38 -26.11 -43.78
CA GLY A 37 -11.33 -25.12 -43.26
C GLY A 37 -11.13 -24.84 -41.78
N ALA A 38 -11.25 -25.89 -40.96
CA ALA A 38 -11.08 -25.82 -39.52
C ALA A 38 -9.67 -25.37 -39.09
N ALA A 39 -8.63 -25.85 -39.78
CA ALA A 39 -7.25 -25.44 -39.51
C ALA A 39 -7.00 -23.95 -39.81
N GLY A 40 -7.54 -23.44 -40.93
CA GLY A 40 -7.45 -22.02 -41.28
C GLY A 40 -8.14 -21.13 -40.25
N ILE A 41 -9.34 -21.52 -39.80
CA ILE A 41 -10.08 -20.78 -38.75
C ILE A 41 -9.31 -20.80 -37.42
N ALA A 42 -8.69 -21.94 -37.05
CA ALA A 42 -7.94 -22.06 -35.81
C ALA A 42 -6.71 -21.13 -35.75
N ILE A 43 -6.00 -20.96 -36.88
CA ILE A 43 -4.85 -20.05 -36.98
C ILE A 43 -5.29 -18.61 -36.77
N ASP A 44 -6.34 -18.16 -37.47
CA ASP A 44 -6.84 -16.79 -37.38
C ASP A 44 -7.42 -16.49 -35.99
N ILE A 45 -8.09 -17.44 -35.34
CA ILE A 45 -8.56 -17.30 -33.95
C ILE A 45 -7.37 -17.17 -32.98
N THR A 46 -6.31 -17.95 -33.17
CA THR A 46 -5.13 -17.88 -32.31
C THR A 46 -4.44 -16.52 -32.44
N GLN A 47 -4.28 -16.05 -33.68
CA GLN A 47 -3.75 -14.72 -33.96
C GLN A 47 -4.65 -13.62 -33.40
N ALA A 48 -5.97 -13.77 -33.51
CA ALA A 48 -6.96 -12.85 -32.96
C ALA A 48 -6.89 -12.75 -31.44
N MET A 49 -6.71 -13.86 -30.74
CA MET A 49 -6.54 -13.85 -29.29
C MET A 49 -5.24 -13.16 -28.87
N GLN A 50 -4.13 -13.39 -29.59
CA GLN A 50 -2.85 -12.72 -29.32
C GLN A 50 -2.95 -11.20 -29.51
N ILE A 51 -3.46 -10.77 -30.67
CA ILE A 51 -3.63 -9.34 -30.99
C ILE A 51 -4.61 -8.69 -29.99
N LYS A 52 -5.68 -9.38 -29.59
CA LYS A 52 -6.62 -8.87 -28.60
C LYS A 52 -5.98 -8.66 -27.23
N ALA A 53 -5.16 -9.61 -26.75
CA ALA A 53 -4.49 -9.50 -25.46
C ALA A 53 -3.50 -8.32 -25.42
N GLU A 54 -2.78 -8.12 -26.52
CA GLU A 54 -1.83 -7.01 -26.65
C GLU A 54 -2.52 -5.65 -26.74
N LEU A 55 -3.62 -5.56 -27.51
CA LEU A 55 -4.49 -4.37 -27.56
C LEU A 55 -5.08 -4.03 -26.18
N GLN A 56 -5.38 -5.02 -25.34
CA GLN A 56 -5.83 -4.80 -23.97
C GLN A 56 -4.72 -4.25 -23.09
N ALA A 57 -3.51 -4.83 -23.14
CA ALA A 57 -2.37 -4.36 -22.35
C ALA A 57 -1.98 -2.90 -22.70
N MET A 58 -2.02 -2.53 -23.98
CA MET A 58 -1.80 -1.15 -24.41
C MET A 58 -2.88 -0.21 -23.88
N ALA A 59 -4.15 -0.63 -23.96
CA ALA A 59 -5.28 0.16 -23.46
C ALA A 59 -5.23 0.37 -21.94
N ASP A 60 -4.84 -0.64 -21.16
CA ASP A 60 -4.63 -0.57 -19.71
C ASP A 60 -3.51 0.41 -19.34
N SER A 61 -2.41 0.39 -20.08
CA SER A 61 -1.30 1.32 -19.82
C SER A 61 -1.68 2.78 -20.16
N ALA A 62 -2.45 2.98 -21.23
CA ALA A 62 -2.91 4.29 -21.65
C ALA A 62 -3.97 4.87 -20.71
N SER A 63 -4.93 4.04 -20.27
CA SER A 63 -5.95 4.44 -19.30
C SER A 63 -5.31 4.80 -17.95
N LEU A 64 -4.38 3.98 -17.45
CA LEU A 64 -3.65 4.25 -16.20
C LEU A 64 -2.79 5.52 -16.27
N ALA A 65 -2.06 5.73 -17.37
CA ALA A 65 -1.21 6.90 -17.52
C ALA A 65 -2.02 8.20 -17.60
N ALA A 66 -3.17 8.19 -18.27
CA ALA A 66 -4.08 9.32 -18.25
C ALA A 66 -4.73 9.52 -16.88
N SER A 67 -5.09 8.45 -16.17
CA SER A 67 -5.64 8.52 -14.81
C SER A 67 -4.62 9.15 -13.85
N LYS A 68 -3.34 8.74 -13.93
CA LYS A 68 -2.24 9.33 -13.16
C LYS A 68 -2.01 10.80 -13.50
N ALA A 69 -1.99 11.14 -14.79
CA ALA A 69 -1.83 12.52 -15.27
C ALA A 69 -2.92 13.46 -14.73
N MET A 70 -4.15 12.98 -14.59
CA MET A 70 -5.26 13.75 -14.03
C MET A 70 -5.19 13.88 -12.50
N SER A 71 -4.51 12.96 -11.80
CA SER A 71 -4.45 12.97 -10.33
C SER A 71 -3.20 13.65 -9.75
N GLU A 72 -2.07 13.66 -10.47
CA GLU A 72 -0.80 14.22 -9.99
C GLU A 72 -0.45 15.57 -10.62
N ASP A 73 -0.76 15.78 -11.91
CA ASP A 73 -0.30 16.95 -12.68
C ASP A 73 -1.41 18.02 -12.87
N ASP A 74 -2.58 17.87 -12.25
CA ASP A 74 -3.75 18.77 -12.39
C ASP A 74 -4.13 19.08 -13.86
N LEU A 75 -3.88 18.12 -14.77
CA LEU A 75 -4.12 18.30 -16.20
C LEU A 75 -5.61 18.29 -16.53
N THR A 76 -6.01 19.12 -17.49
CA THR A 76 -7.39 19.14 -18.01
C THR A 76 -7.76 17.81 -18.70
N PRO A 77 -9.05 17.44 -18.75
CA PRO A 77 -9.50 16.24 -19.47
C PRO A 77 -9.00 16.17 -20.93
N ALA A 78 -8.86 17.32 -21.60
CA ALA A 78 -8.33 17.40 -22.96
C ALA A 78 -6.85 17.01 -23.04
N GLN A 79 -6.02 17.45 -22.08
CA GLN A 79 -4.60 17.12 -22.03
C GLN A 79 -4.37 15.67 -21.59
N ALA A 80 -5.21 15.14 -20.69
CA ALA A 80 -5.16 13.74 -20.30
C ALA A 80 -5.49 12.80 -21.47
N LYS A 81 -6.49 13.19 -22.29
CA LYS A 81 -6.81 12.49 -23.53
C LYS A 81 -5.62 12.47 -24.49
N GLU A 82 -4.97 13.61 -24.72
CA GLU A 82 -3.78 13.70 -25.59
C GLU A 82 -2.63 12.82 -25.09
N ARG A 83 -2.42 12.75 -23.76
CA ARG A 83 -1.39 11.89 -23.16
C ARG A 83 -1.68 10.39 -23.36
N ALA A 84 -2.92 9.96 -23.14
CA ALA A 84 -3.33 8.57 -23.42
C ALA A 84 -3.18 8.23 -24.91
N GLU A 85 -3.59 9.13 -25.80
CA GLU A 85 -3.43 8.98 -27.25
C GLU A 85 -1.95 8.78 -27.64
N LYS A 86 -1.06 9.59 -27.06
CA LYS A 86 0.38 9.52 -27.34
C LYS A 86 1.00 8.21 -26.85
N ILE A 87 0.63 7.74 -25.66
CA ILE A 87 1.17 6.50 -25.08
C ILE A 87 0.67 5.29 -25.87
N TYR A 88 -0.63 5.22 -26.14
CA TYR A 88 -1.21 4.13 -26.91
C TYR A 88 -0.66 4.09 -28.34
N ALA A 89 -0.66 5.23 -29.05
CA ALA A 89 -0.15 5.28 -30.42
C ALA A 89 1.36 4.99 -30.47
N GLY A 90 2.14 5.46 -29.49
CA GLY A 90 3.57 5.15 -29.41
C GLY A 90 3.86 3.66 -29.21
N GLN A 91 3.10 2.97 -28.36
CA GLN A 91 3.22 1.52 -28.17
C GLN A 91 2.77 0.74 -29.39
N MET A 92 1.65 1.14 -30.00
CA MET A 92 1.12 0.52 -31.22
C MET A 92 2.11 0.64 -32.38
N VAL A 93 2.71 1.81 -32.55
CA VAL A 93 3.68 2.03 -33.63
C VAL A 93 4.98 1.27 -33.37
N ASN A 94 5.40 1.09 -32.12
CA ASN A 94 6.50 0.16 -31.82
C ASN A 94 6.16 -1.30 -32.15
N TYR A 95 4.90 -1.71 -32.03
CA TYR A 95 4.45 -3.04 -32.44
C TYR A 95 4.38 -3.19 -33.97
N LEU A 96 3.96 -2.15 -34.69
CA LEU A 96 3.81 -2.17 -36.14
C LEU A 96 5.11 -1.92 -36.92
N LYS A 97 6.13 -1.36 -36.26
CA LYS A 97 7.43 -1.05 -36.89
C LYS A 97 8.09 -2.30 -37.42
N THR A 98 8.46 -2.25 -38.70
CA THR A 98 9.27 -3.25 -39.39
C THR A 98 10.75 -2.85 -39.47
N GLY A 99 11.10 -1.65 -38.99
CA GLY A 99 12.47 -1.14 -38.95
C GLY A 99 12.94 -0.52 -40.27
N LYS A 100 12.01 -0.28 -41.20
CA LYS A 100 12.26 0.31 -42.53
C LYS A 100 11.50 1.62 -42.75
N GLU A 101 10.69 2.05 -41.78
CA GLU A 101 9.89 3.27 -41.88
C GLU A 101 10.71 4.54 -41.62
N THR A 102 10.40 5.60 -42.36
CA THR A 102 10.88 6.97 -42.11
C THR A 102 10.10 7.64 -40.98
N ASP A 103 10.66 8.68 -40.37
CA ASP A 103 9.99 9.44 -39.29
C ASP A 103 8.61 9.99 -39.72
N ALA A 104 8.45 10.34 -41.00
CA ALA A 104 7.18 10.83 -41.54
C ALA A 104 6.09 9.74 -41.63
N GLU A 105 6.47 8.51 -41.98
CA GLU A 105 5.55 7.36 -42.03
C GLU A 105 5.13 6.93 -40.60
N ILE A 106 6.05 7.04 -39.64
CA ILE A 106 5.78 6.80 -38.22
C ILE A 106 4.74 7.81 -37.70
N ASP A 107 4.85 9.08 -38.06
CA ASP A 107 3.90 10.12 -37.64
C ASP A 107 2.50 9.93 -38.26
N GLU A 108 2.41 9.50 -39.52
CA GLU A 108 1.14 9.12 -40.14
C GLU A 108 0.50 7.90 -39.46
N MET A 109 1.28 6.89 -39.09
CA MET A 109 0.78 5.72 -38.36
C MET A 109 0.27 6.10 -36.96
N ILE A 110 0.95 7.02 -36.28
CA ILE A 110 0.47 7.58 -35.00
C ILE A 110 -0.87 8.28 -35.21
N ALA A 111 -0.99 9.13 -36.24
CA ALA A 111 -2.22 9.87 -36.53
C ALA A 111 -3.40 8.94 -36.86
N ALA A 112 -3.16 7.89 -37.64
CA ALA A 112 -4.17 6.88 -37.98
C ALA A 112 -4.66 6.12 -36.73
N GLN A 113 -3.75 5.77 -35.81
CA GLN A 113 -4.14 5.06 -34.59
C GLN A 113 -4.86 5.96 -33.58
N LYS A 114 -4.51 7.24 -33.52
CA LYS A 114 -5.30 8.23 -32.77
C LYS A 114 -6.74 8.32 -33.28
N ALA A 115 -6.96 8.22 -34.59
CA ALA A 115 -8.30 8.27 -35.17
C ALA A 115 -9.14 7.00 -34.89
N ALA A 116 -8.49 5.84 -34.74
CA ALA A 116 -9.15 4.56 -34.43
C ALA A 116 -9.45 4.38 -32.92
N LEU A 117 -8.87 5.22 -32.06
CA LEU A 117 -9.06 5.23 -30.62
C LEU A 117 -10.30 6.03 -30.24
N LYS A 118 -11.16 5.43 -29.42
CA LYS A 118 -12.25 6.12 -28.74
C LYS A 118 -11.94 6.21 -27.25
N ILE A 119 -11.42 7.35 -26.83
CA ILE A 119 -11.22 7.68 -25.41
C ILE A 119 -12.45 8.44 -24.91
N THR A 120 -13.10 7.89 -23.90
CA THR A 120 -14.22 8.53 -23.20
C THR A 120 -13.78 8.84 -21.78
N ILE A 121 -13.92 10.09 -21.37
CA ILE A 121 -13.69 10.53 -19.98
C ILE A 121 -15.08 10.83 -19.41
N ALA A 122 -15.54 9.96 -18.51
CA ALA A 122 -16.78 10.20 -17.77
C ALA A 122 -16.45 10.93 -16.47
N GLU A 123 -17.04 12.10 -16.27
CA GLU A 123 -16.97 12.84 -15.02
C GLU A 123 -18.15 12.43 -14.12
N ALA A 124 -17.85 11.99 -12.90
CA ALA A 124 -18.85 11.81 -11.85
C ALA A 124 -18.49 12.69 -10.65
N ALA A 125 -19.50 13.24 -9.98
CA ALA A 125 -19.28 13.97 -8.74
C ALA A 125 -18.74 13.01 -7.66
N ASN A 126 -17.65 13.39 -7.01
CA ASN A 126 -17.05 12.71 -5.87
C ASN A 126 -17.14 13.62 -4.64
N GLY A 127 -18.35 13.77 -4.10
CA GLY A 127 -18.64 14.65 -2.98
C GLY A 127 -18.67 16.14 -3.35
N SER A 128 -18.50 17.02 -2.36
CA SER A 128 -18.75 18.47 -2.48
C SER A 128 -17.67 19.26 -3.25
N ARG A 129 -16.52 18.64 -3.57
CA ARG A 129 -15.39 19.31 -4.24
C ARG A 129 -14.62 18.42 -5.23
N GLY A 130 -14.76 17.10 -5.17
CA GLY A 130 -14.04 16.17 -6.05
C GLY A 130 -14.82 15.73 -7.29
N LYS A 131 -14.07 15.37 -8.33
CA LYS A 131 -14.58 14.67 -9.51
C LYS A 131 -13.87 13.32 -9.63
N THR A 132 -14.63 12.26 -9.88
CA THR A 132 -14.10 10.99 -10.36
C THR A 132 -14.07 11.07 -11.88
N TYR A 133 -12.92 10.78 -12.47
CA TYR A 133 -12.74 10.64 -13.90
C TYR A 133 -12.55 9.16 -14.21
N THR A 134 -13.52 8.59 -14.89
CA THR A 134 -13.42 7.24 -15.44
C THR A 134 -12.95 7.37 -16.88
N ILE A 135 -11.75 6.89 -17.17
CA ILE A 135 -11.13 6.93 -18.48
C ILE A 135 -11.31 5.56 -19.12
N THR A 136 -12.19 5.49 -20.11
CA THR A 136 -12.37 4.30 -20.93
C THR A 136 -11.63 4.48 -22.24
N VAL A 137 -10.63 3.63 -22.49
CA VAL A 137 -9.91 3.53 -23.76
C VAL A 137 -10.50 2.35 -24.52
N ALA A 138 -11.24 2.64 -25.58
CA ALA A 138 -11.75 1.64 -26.51
C ALA A 138 -11.03 1.74 -27.85
N SER A 139 -10.67 0.58 -28.42
CA SER A 139 -10.04 0.49 -29.74
C SER A 139 -10.71 -0.60 -30.56
N THR A 140 -10.83 -0.35 -31.86
CA THR A 140 -11.31 -1.32 -32.85
C THR A 140 -10.25 -1.54 -33.91
N TYR A 141 -9.74 -2.76 -34.02
CA TYR A 141 -8.76 -3.14 -35.04
C TYR A 141 -9.35 -4.17 -36.01
N GLN A 142 -9.17 -3.94 -37.31
CA GLN A 142 -9.60 -4.88 -38.35
C GLN A 142 -8.43 -5.78 -38.72
N MET A 143 -8.49 -7.05 -38.32
CA MET A 143 -7.50 -8.04 -38.73
C MET A 143 -7.86 -8.62 -40.10
N PRO A 144 -6.93 -8.65 -41.07
CA PRO A 144 -7.13 -9.42 -42.28
C PRO A 144 -7.12 -10.92 -41.95
N VAL A 145 -8.15 -11.65 -42.39
CA VAL A 145 -8.23 -13.10 -42.18
C VAL A 145 -7.78 -13.86 -43.42
N ASN A 146 -7.41 -15.12 -43.26
CA ASN A 146 -7.06 -15.95 -44.41
C ASN A 146 -8.30 -16.22 -45.28
N ALA A 147 -8.07 -16.59 -46.55
CA ALA A 147 -9.14 -16.80 -47.53
C ALA A 147 -10.18 -17.85 -47.09
N MET A 148 -9.78 -18.78 -46.23
CA MET A 148 -10.64 -19.86 -45.74
C MET A 148 -11.62 -19.36 -44.66
N THR A 149 -11.12 -18.56 -43.72
CA THR A 149 -11.95 -17.86 -42.72
C THR A 149 -12.80 -16.78 -43.39
N GLY A 150 -12.23 -16.08 -44.38
CA GLY A 150 -12.90 -15.03 -45.12
C GLY A 150 -14.12 -15.49 -45.93
N LEU A 151 -14.20 -16.78 -46.26
CA LEU A 151 -15.39 -17.39 -46.87
C LEU A 151 -16.61 -17.36 -45.93
N ILE A 152 -16.39 -17.31 -44.61
CA ILE A 152 -17.44 -17.35 -43.59
C ILE A 152 -17.68 -15.96 -42.99
N THR A 153 -16.61 -15.22 -42.67
CA THR A 153 -16.69 -13.96 -41.92
C THR A 153 -16.47 -12.72 -42.78
N GLY A 154 -16.17 -12.88 -44.07
CA GLY A 154 -15.64 -11.81 -44.93
C GLY A 154 -14.14 -11.58 -44.70
N SER A 155 -13.50 -10.78 -45.56
CA SER A 155 -12.03 -10.62 -45.62
C SER A 155 -11.36 -10.11 -44.34
N ASN A 156 -12.13 -9.51 -43.42
CA ASN A 156 -11.63 -8.88 -42.20
C ASN A 156 -12.43 -9.32 -40.97
N MET A 157 -11.75 -9.50 -39.84
CA MET A 157 -12.35 -9.74 -38.52
C MET A 157 -12.18 -8.50 -37.62
N ASN A 158 -13.28 -7.99 -37.08
CA ASN A 158 -13.25 -6.84 -36.16
C ASN A 158 -12.89 -7.31 -34.74
N LEU A 159 -11.79 -6.81 -34.20
CA LEU A 159 -11.40 -6.97 -32.80
C LEU A 159 -11.69 -5.69 -32.04
N ALA A 160 -12.56 -5.77 -31.03
CA ALA A 160 -12.82 -4.67 -30.11
C ALA A 160 -12.16 -4.95 -28.76
N THR A 161 -11.45 -3.95 -28.23
CA THR A 161 -10.95 -3.95 -26.86
C THR A 161 -11.45 -2.72 -26.11
N SER A 162 -11.67 -2.89 -24.80
CA SER A 162 -12.03 -1.80 -23.90
C SER A 162 -11.28 -1.98 -22.57
N SER A 163 -10.54 -0.97 -22.16
CA SER A 163 -9.96 -0.84 -20.83
C SER A 163 -10.57 0.36 -20.13
N THR A 164 -10.78 0.26 -18.82
CA THR A 164 -11.27 1.36 -18.00
C THR A 164 -10.36 1.53 -16.80
N ALA A 165 -9.85 2.74 -16.58
CA ALA A 165 -9.15 3.14 -15.36
C ALA A 165 -9.86 4.33 -14.72
N ALA A 166 -9.84 4.42 -13.40
CA ALA A 166 -10.46 5.52 -12.66
C ALA A 166 -9.40 6.36 -11.94
N SER A 167 -9.51 7.68 -12.03
CA SER A 167 -8.79 8.62 -11.16
C SER A 167 -9.76 9.56 -10.47
N ALA A 168 -9.34 10.17 -9.39
CA ALA A 168 -10.11 11.20 -8.70
C ALA A 168 -9.21 12.38 -8.41
N THR A 169 -9.55 13.57 -8.92
CA THR A 169 -8.76 14.80 -8.71
C THR A 169 -8.79 15.31 -7.27
N GLU A 170 -9.78 14.87 -6.47
CA GLU A 170 -9.81 15.16 -5.03
C GLU A 170 -10.34 13.95 -4.24
N SER A 171 -9.78 12.75 -4.45
CA SER A 171 -9.85 11.74 -3.39
C SER A 171 -8.74 12.01 -2.39
N THR A 172 -8.78 13.15 -1.70
CA THR A 172 -7.93 13.32 -0.53
C THR A 172 -8.42 12.33 0.52
N ASN A 173 -7.79 11.17 0.58
CA ASN A 173 -8.11 10.20 1.60
C ASN A 173 -7.65 10.82 2.91
N GLY A 174 -8.58 11.07 3.82
CA GLY A 174 -8.22 11.54 5.14
C GLY A 174 -7.40 10.48 5.87
N ILE A 175 -6.79 10.88 6.98
CA ILE A 175 -6.15 9.97 7.92
C ILE A 175 -6.64 10.30 9.31
N SER A 176 -7.12 9.28 10.00
CA SER A 176 -7.33 9.31 11.44
C SER A 176 -6.23 8.47 12.09
N MET A 177 -5.37 9.08 12.89
CA MET A 177 -4.29 8.40 13.61
C MET A 177 -4.49 8.53 15.12
N TYR A 178 -4.22 7.47 15.87
CA TYR A 178 -4.29 7.49 17.32
C TYR A 178 -3.06 6.84 17.95
N LEU A 179 -2.34 7.58 18.78
CA LEU A 179 -1.15 7.09 19.45
C LEU A 179 -1.52 6.49 20.81
N ALA A 180 -1.12 5.25 21.06
CA ALA A 180 -1.18 4.58 22.35
C ALA A 180 0.25 4.42 22.88
N LEU A 181 0.64 5.29 23.80
CA LEU A 181 2.04 5.47 24.21
C LEU A 181 2.29 5.01 25.65
N ASP A 182 3.24 4.11 25.81
CA ASP A 182 3.71 3.72 27.13
C ASP A 182 4.41 4.88 27.85
N ARG A 183 4.01 5.11 29.09
CA ARG A 183 4.66 6.03 30.04
C ARG A 183 4.85 5.35 31.41
N SER A 184 5.11 4.05 31.43
CA SER A 184 5.44 3.27 32.62
C SER A 184 6.82 3.61 33.19
N GLY A 185 7.13 3.08 34.38
CA GLY A 185 8.40 3.32 35.05
C GLY A 185 9.65 2.95 34.23
N SER A 186 9.58 1.92 33.39
CA SER A 186 10.69 1.52 32.51
C SER A 186 11.04 2.61 31.49
N MET A 187 10.08 3.44 31.09
CA MET A 187 10.30 4.58 30.19
C MET A 187 11.18 5.67 30.82
N SER A 188 11.41 5.64 32.13
CA SER A 188 12.38 6.52 32.81
C SER A 188 13.83 6.07 32.66
N PHE A 189 14.07 4.84 32.16
CA PHE A 189 15.40 4.26 32.12
C PHE A 189 16.26 4.91 31.04
N LYS A 190 17.57 4.84 31.23
CA LYS A 190 18.55 5.36 30.28
C LYS A 190 18.52 4.60 28.96
N THR A 191 18.72 5.33 27.88
CA THR A 191 19.07 4.81 26.55
C THR A 191 20.58 4.70 26.39
N SER A 192 21.05 4.31 25.20
CA SER A 192 22.46 4.36 24.81
C SER A 192 22.94 5.78 24.43
N THR A 193 22.03 6.74 24.22
CA THR A 193 22.35 8.08 23.72
C THR A 193 22.85 9.01 24.83
N VAL A 194 24.03 9.59 24.66
CA VAL A 194 24.68 10.47 25.65
C VAL A 194 24.28 11.93 25.46
N ILE A 195 23.90 12.59 26.55
CA ILE A 195 23.73 14.04 26.62
C ILE A 195 25.09 14.68 26.95
N LYS A 196 25.69 15.34 25.97
CA LYS A 196 26.98 16.02 26.13
C LYS A 196 26.88 17.11 27.20
N ASN A 197 27.92 17.21 28.03
CA ASN A 197 28.06 18.25 29.07
C ASN A 197 26.96 18.27 30.16
N ALA A 198 26.19 17.20 30.31
CA ALA A 198 25.16 17.08 31.34
C ALA A 198 25.53 16.03 32.40
N SER A 199 24.97 16.20 33.61
CA SER A 199 24.95 15.17 34.66
C SER A 199 23.50 14.94 35.08
N CYS A 200 23.13 13.67 35.27
CA CYS A 200 21.80 13.30 35.70
C CYS A 200 21.82 11.94 36.42
N VAL A 201 20.71 11.61 37.07
CA VAL A 201 20.50 10.28 37.62
C VAL A 201 20.16 9.32 36.48
N ASN A 202 21.02 8.32 36.30
CA ASN A 202 20.88 7.28 35.28
C ASN A 202 20.01 6.13 35.82
N TYR A 203 18.71 6.22 35.63
CA TYR A 203 17.79 5.16 36.07
C TYR A 203 17.95 3.89 35.24
N THR A 204 17.91 2.76 35.95
CA THR A 204 17.96 1.39 35.42
C THR A 204 17.04 0.53 36.26
N GLU A 205 16.69 -0.66 35.77
CA GLU A 205 15.87 -1.61 36.52
C GLU A 205 16.43 -1.89 37.93
N ASN A 206 17.75 -2.05 38.05
CA ASN A 206 18.42 -2.38 39.31
C ASN A 206 18.35 -1.28 40.38
N ASN A 207 18.32 -0.01 39.97
CA ASN A 207 18.32 1.12 40.91
C ASN A 207 16.96 1.80 41.05
N TRP A 208 15.97 1.44 40.21
CA TRP A 208 14.66 2.08 40.17
C TRP A 208 13.91 2.06 41.51
N GLY A 209 14.06 0.98 42.29
CA GLY A 209 13.47 0.89 43.63
C GLY A 209 13.92 1.98 44.60
N ASN A 210 15.07 2.61 44.35
CA ASN A 210 15.65 3.67 45.17
C ASN A 210 15.40 5.09 44.63
N LYS A 211 14.59 5.25 43.57
CA LYS A 211 14.39 6.55 42.88
C LYS A 211 13.88 7.68 43.77
N ASN A 212 13.14 7.35 44.83
CA ASN A 212 12.55 8.31 45.76
C ASN A 212 13.45 8.61 46.97
N VAL A 213 14.64 8.02 47.04
CA VAL A 213 15.60 8.27 48.12
C VAL A 213 16.24 9.65 47.90
N THR A 214 15.86 10.63 48.71
CA THR A 214 16.35 12.01 48.61
C THR A 214 17.45 12.35 49.63
N ASN A 215 17.60 11.54 50.69
CA ASN A 215 18.62 11.74 51.71
C ASN A 215 19.99 11.29 51.19
N THR A 216 20.90 12.24 50.95
CA THR A 216 22.26 11.98 50.44
C THR A 216 23.15 11.16 51.37
N ARG A 217 22.73 10.96 52.63
CA ARG A 217 23.41 10.09 53.60
C ARG A 217 22.91 8.65 53.58
N ASP A 218 21.80 8.37 52.90
CA ASP A 218 21.30 7.00 52.71
C ASP A 218 22.15 6.28 51.67
N SER A 219 22.60 5.06 51.97
CA SER A 219 23.41 4.26 51.05
C SER A 219 22.70 3.91 49.74
N ARG A 220 21.36 4.07 49.70
CA ARG A 220 20.51 3.86 48.52
C ARG A 220 20.39 5.11 47.65
N TYR A 221 20.87 6.27 48.10
CA TYR A 221 20.83 7.50 47.32
C TYR A 221 21.58 7.34 45.99
N ILE A 222 20.93 7.71 44.89
CA ILE A 222 21.49 7.57 43.55
C ILE A 222 22.15 8.89 43.17
N TRP A 223 23.48 8.89 43.11
CA TRP A 223 24.24 10.07 42.72
C TRP A 223 24.07 10.37 41.22
N PRO A 224 23.91 11.65 40.83
CA PRO A 224 24.03 12.04 39.43
C PRO A 224 25.41 11.69 38.86
N GLU A 225 25.42 11.10 37.66
CA GLU A 225 26.65 10.61 37.01
C GLU A 225 26.96 11.41 35.74
N LYS A 226 28.20 11.24 35.23
CA LYS A 226 28.62 11.63 33.88
C LYS A 226 29.26 10.41 33.20
N PRO A 227 28.82 10.00 31.99
CA PRO A 227 27.84 10.68 31.15
C PRO A 227 26.39 10.56 31.64
N CYS A 228 25.60 11.60 31.35
CA CYS A 228 24.14 11.55 31.45
C CYS A 228 23.58 10.97 30.14
N TYR A 229 22.61 10.08 30.24
CA TYR A 229 21.96 9.47 29.08
C TYR A 229 20.54 10.00 28.89
N VAL A 230 20.08 10.05 27.63
CA VAL A 230 18.69 10.37 27.31
C VAL A 230 17.78 9.28 27.88
N ARG A 231 16.66 9.65 28.51
CA ARG A 231 15.68 8.69 29.00
C ARG A 231 14.80 8.20 27.84
N LYS A 232 14.27 6.98 27.94
CA LYS A 232 13.41 6.45 26.90
C LYS A 232 12.18 7.34 26.62
N ILE A 233 11.58 7.92 27.66
CA ILE A 233 10.45 8.85 27.52
C ILE A 233 10.82 10.14 26.77
N ASP A 234 12.04 10.64 26.96
CA ASP A 234 12.53 11.84 26.29
C ASP A 234 12.80 11.54 24.81
N ALA A 235 13.35 10.37 24.50
CA ALA A 235 13.51 9.88 23.13
C ALA A 235 12.15 9.73 22.42
N LEU A 236 11.15 9.15 23.10
CA LEU A 236 9.77 9.05 22.58
C LEU A 236 9.19 10.42 22.23
N LYS A 237 9.32 11.42 23.14
CA LYS A 237 8.82 12.77 22.89
C LYS A 237 9.46 13.39 21.64
N THR A 238 10.78 13.21 21.46
CA THR A 238 11.48 13.69 20.27
C THR A 238 11.00 12.98 19.01
N ALA A 239 10.89 11.66 19.02
CA ALA A 239 10.44 10.86 17.88
C ALA A 239 9.01 11.22 17.46
N ALA A 240 8.08 11.30 18.42
CA ALA A 240 6.71 11.75 18.16
C ALA A 240 6.67 13.19 17.64
N GLY A 241 7.48 14.10 18.18
CA GLY A 241 7.62 15.47 17.68
C GLY A 241 8.06 15.55 16.22
N SER A 242 9.01 14.68 15.82
CA SER A 242 9.44 14.55 14.43
C SER A 242 8.30 14.05 13.53
N MET A 243 7.58 13.00 13.97
CA MET A 243 6.40 12.48 13.27
C MET A 243 5.33 13.55 13.06
N PHE A 244 5.01 14.33 14.08
CA PHE A 244 4.02 15.41 13.99
C PHE A 244 4.45 16.49 13.01
N THR A 245 5.73 16.86 12.98
CA THR A 245 6.30 17.80 12.01
C THR A 245 6.15 17.28 10.58
N ALA A 246 6.45 16.00 10.34
CA ALA A 246 6.31 15.38 9.03
C ALA A 246 4.83 15.34 8.58
N LEU A 247 3.91 14.97 9.47
CA LEU A 247 2.46 14.99 9.18
C LEU A 247 1.94 16.39 8.88
N ASN A 248 2.36 17.42 9.63
CA ASN A 248 1.98 18.81 9.35
C ASN A 248 2.56 19.32 8.02
N THR A 249 3.73 18.82 7.63
CA THR A 249 4.35 19.15 6.33
C THR A 249 3.54 18.55 5.18
N ALA A 250 3.03 17.34 5.36
CA ALA A 250 2.16 16.66 4.40
C ALA A 250 0.75 17.28 4.32
N ASP A 251 0.21 17.79 5.43
CA ASP A 251 -1.11 18.43 5.50
C ASP A 251 -1.04 19.86 6.08
N LYS A 252 -0.51 20.77 5.26
CA LYS A 252 -0.29 22.19 5.66
C LYS A 252 -1.56 22.90 6.11
N ASN A 253 -2.72 22.47 5.62
CA ASN A 253 -4.02 23.09 5.91
C ASN A 253 -4.81 22.36 7.01
N SER A 254 -4.26 21.27 7.57
CA SER A 254 -4.93 20.45 8.60
C SER A 254 -6.34 19.99 8.19
N ASN A 255 -6.52 19.61 6.92
CA ASN A 255 -7.80 19.17 6.36
C ASN A 255 -7.86 17.67 6.09
N LEU A 256 -6.72 16.98 6.17
CA LEU A 256 -6.57 15.56 5.83
C LEU A 256 -6.23 14.72 7.05
N VAL A 257 -5.38 15.24 7.94
CA VAL A 257 -4.84 14.49 9.07
C VAL A 257 -5.57 14.88 10.35
N ARG A 258 -6.04 13.88 11.07
CA ARG A 258 -6.58 14.01 12.42
C ARG A 258 -5.81 13.09 13.37
N VAL A 259 -5.31 13.63 14.47
CA VAL A 259 -4.48 12.86 15.41
C VAL A 259 -5.00 12.96 16.84
N GLY A 260 -5.10 11.81 17.50
CA GLY A 260 -5.36 11.68 18.93
C GLY A 260 -4.20 10.96 19.62
N ALA A 261 -4.15 11.04 20.94
CA ALA A 261 -3.13 10.36 21.73
C ALA A 261 -3.66 9.99 23.10
N VAL A 262 -3.25 8.83 23.59
CA VAL A 262 -3.45 8.37 24.95
C VAL A 262 -2.15 7.75 25.44
N SER A 263 -1.85 7.95 26.71
CA SER A 263 -0.73 7.31 27.37
C SER A 263 -1.23 6.33 28.42
N TYR A 264 -0.37 5.38 28.79
CA TYR A 264 -0.72 4.38 29.78
C TYR A 264 0.46 4.00 30.68
N THR A 265 0.09 3.53 31.86
CA THR A 265 0.93 2.87 32.86
C THR A 265 0.23 1.53 33.14
N ASP A 266 0.15 1.08 34.40
CA ASP A 266 -0.85 0.11 34.84
C ASP A 266 -2.27 0.69 34.85
N GLU A 267 -2.38 2.01 34.75
CA GLU A 267 -3.63 2.74 34.52
C GLU A 267 -3.64 3.48 33.17
N THR A 268 -4.82 3.56 32.56
CA THR A 268 -5.04 4.36 31.35
C THR A 268 -5.24 5.82 31.70
N GLN A 269 -4.45 6.69 31.06
CA GLN A 269 -4.50 8.12 31.33
C GLN A 269 -5.65 8.80 30.58
N SER A 270 -5.99 10.01 31.00
CA SER A 270 -6.96 10.83 30.27
C SER A 270 -6.51 11.00 28.82
N ALA A 271 -7.39 10.63 27.89
CA ALA A 271 -7.08 10.58 26.48
C ALA A 271 -7.27 11.96 25.82
N SER A 272 -6.38 12.34 24.90
CA SER A 272 -6.62 13.45 23.99
C SER A 272 -7.60 13.01 22.91
N SER A 273 -8.69 13.77 22.73
CA SER A 273 -9.58 13.53 21.60
C SER A 273 -8.83 13.71 20.27
N ILE A 274 -9.30 12.99 19.25
CA ILE A 274 -8.79 13.13 17.89
C ILE A 274 -9.22 14.49 17.33
N ASP A 275 -8.28 15.25 16.78
CA ASP A 275 -8.52 16.60 16.26
C ASP A 275 -7.73 16.87 14.98
N TRP A 276 -8.13 17.89 14.23
CA TRP A 276 -7.46 18.32 13.02
C TRP A 276 -6.03 18.77 13.28
N GLY A 277 -5.11 18.28 12.44
CA GLY A 277 -3.68 18.46 12.61
C GLY A 277 -3.13 17.67 13.80
N THR A 278 -1.93 18.06 14.25
CA THR A 278 -1.20 17.32 15.28
C THR A 278 -1.08 18.09 16.61
N SER A 279 -1.47 19.36 16.67
CA SER A 279 -1.17 20.26 17.79
C SER A 279 -1.63 19.75 19.16
N LYS A 280 -2.85 19.18 19.26
CA LYS A 280 -3.36 18.62 20.53
C LYS A 280 -2.59 17.37 20.95
N ALA A 281 -2.35 16.45 20.01
CA ALA A 281 -1.55 15.26 20.27
C ALA A 281 -0.09 15.62 20.62
N ALA A 282 0.50 16.58 19.92
CA ALA A 282 1.84 17.09 20.21
C ALA A 282 1.95 17.68 21.62
N LYS A 283 0.97 18.50 22.02
CA LYS A 283 0.90 19.04 23.39
C LYS A 283 0.69 17.94 24.43
N TYR A 284 -0.11 16.92 24.10
CA TYR A 284 -0.30 15.77 24.98
C TYR A 284 1.02 15.03 25.23
N VAL A 285 1.75 14.71 24.16
CA VAL A 285 3.03 14.00 24.25
C VAL A 285 4.11 14.84 24.93
N SER A 286 4.21 16.13 24.62
CA SER A 286 5.18 17.02 25.27
C SER A 286 4.98 17.13 26.78
N ASN A 287 3.73 17.00 27.24
CA ASN A 287 3.35 17.09 28.64
C ASN A 287 3.47 15.75 29.40
N LEU A 288 3.91 14.66 28.75
CA LEU A 288 4.21 13.42 29.48
C LEU A 288 5.27 13.69 30.56
N PRO A 289 5.20 13.04 31.73
CA PRO A 289 6.19 13.23 32.78
C PRO A 289 7.61 12.96 32.28
N SER A 290 8.60 13.70 32.78
CA SER A 290 10.02 13.43 32.47
C SER A 290 10.56 12.21 33.22
N ILE A 291 9.90 11.82 34.31
CA ILE A 291 10.18 10.63 35.09
C ILE A 291 8.84 9.90 35.28
N PRO A 292 8.35 9.18 34.26
CA PRO A 292 7.18 8.34 34.40
C PRO A 292 7.35 7.25 35.47
N GLU A 293 6.22 6.81 36.05
CA GLU A 293 6.14 5.77 37.07
C GLU A 293 4.95 4.85 36.81
N GLY A 294 4.85 3.76 37.55
CA GLY A 294 3.81 2.73 37.40
C GLY A 294 4.28 1.55 36.56
N GLY A 295 3.44 0.53 36.48
CA GLY A 295 3.68 -0.63 35.63
C GLY A 295 3.15 -0.42 34.21
N THR A 296 2.89 -1.51 33.49
CA THR A 296 2.55 -1.45 32.06
C THR A 296 1.27 -2.25 31.77
N ASP A 297 0.23 -1.58 31.30
CA ASP A 297 -1.03 -2.15 30.80
C ASP A 297 -1.60 -1.30 29.65
N ALA A 298 -1.43 -1.79 28.41
CA ALA A 298 -1.92 -1.11 27.22
C ALA A 298 -3.43 -1.34 26.94
N ASN A 299 -4.15 -2.13 27.74
CA ASN A 299 -5.51 -2.55 27.43
C ASN A 299 -6.47 -1.36 27.28
N GLY A 300 -6.49 -0.44 28.25
CA GLY A 300 -7.40 0.69 28.19
C GLY A 300 -6.98 1.74 27.14
N ALA A 301 -5.69 1.94 26.91
CA ALA A 301 -5.18 2.78 25.82
C ALA A 301 -5.61 2.26 24.44
N MET A 302 -5.45 0.96 24.19
CA MET A 302 -5.92 0.32 22.96
C MET A 302 -7.44 0.42 22.82
N THR A 303 -8.18 0.33 23.92
CA THR A 303 -9.64 0.50 23.91
C THR A 303 -10.03 1.93 23.51
N ALA A 304 -9.35 2.93 24.05
CA ALA A 304 -9.56 4.33 23.70
C ALA A 304 -9.26 4.58 22.22
N ALA A 305 -8.13 4.08 21.72
CA ALA A 305 -7.73 4.21 20.33
C ALA A 305 -8.73 3.55 19.36
N ILE A 306 -9.17 2.31 19.65
CA ILE A 306 -10.18 1.61 18.84
C ILE A 306 -11.51 2.36 18.87
N ASN A 307 -11.97 2.83 20.04
CA ASN A 307 -13.23 3.57 20.12
C ASN A 307 -13.19 4.89 19.34
N ALA A 308 -12.05 5.58 19.32
CA ALA A 308 -11.88 6.78 18.52
C ALA A 308 -11.89 6.49 17.01
N LEU A 309 -11.31 5.36 16.59
CA LEU A 309 -11.07 5.08 15.17
C LEU A 309 -12.09 4.16 14.51
N LYS A 310 -12.84 3.35 15.26
CA LYS A 310 -13.65 2.27 14.69
C LYS A 310 -14.59 2.72 13.58
N SER A 311 -14.82 1.84 12.60
CA SER A 311 -15.66 2.06 11.42
C SER A 311 -17.08 2.53 11.77
N SER A 312 -17.60 2.07 12.91
CA SER A 312 -18.91 2.44 13.47
C SER A 312 -18.95 3.82 14.14
N ASN A 313 -17.82 4.51 14.33
CA ASN A 313 -17.78 5.85 14.89
C ASN A 313 -18.22 6.89 13.85
N SER A 314 -19.51 7.25 13.87
CA SER A 314 -20.08 8.27 12.98
C SER A 314 -19.49 9.67 13.21
N THR A 315 -19.05 10.00 14.43
CA THR A 315 -18.49 11.34 14.72
C THR A 315 -17.22 11.60 13.93
N GLU A 316 -16.34 10.59 13.84
CA GLU A 316 -15.10 10.73 13.07
C GLU A 316 -15.37 10.72 11.57
N LYS A 317 -16.31 9.89 11.11
CA LYS A 317 -16.78 9.90 9.72
C LYS A 317 -17.31 11.28 9.32
N ASP A 318 -18.20 11.85 10.13
CA ASP A 318 -18.82 13.15 9.89
C ASP A 318 -17.79 14.28 9.91
N ALA A 319 -16.77 14.21 10.77
CA ALA A 319 -15.67 15.16 10.79
C ALA A 319 -14.93 15.18 9.44
N HIS A 320 -14.54 14.01 8.94
CA HIS A 320 -13.89 13.88 7.62
C HIS A 320 -14.80 14.34 6.47
N SER A 321 -16.08 13.95 6.48
CA SER A 321 -17.05 14.38 5.46
C SER A 321 -17.23 15.90 5.42
N LYS A 322 -17.24 16.59 6.57
CA LYS A 322 -17.30 18.07 6.63
C LYS A 322 -16.10 18.77 5.99
N LYS A 323 -14.94 18.09 5.89
CA LYS A 323 -13.75 18.57 5.19
C LYS A 323 -13.64 18.06 3.75
N GLY A 324 -14.65 17.35 3.24
CA GLY A 324 -14.67 16.81 1.89
C GLY A 324 -13.93 15.48 1.71
N ASN A 325 -13.49 14.84 2.81
CA ASN A 325 -12.83 13.55 2.74
C ASN A 325 -13.89 12.43 2.70
N ASN A 326 -14.15 11.89 1.51
CA ASN A 326 -15.16 10.84 1.30
C ASN A 326 -14.68 9.44 1.74
N SER A 327 -13.37 9.27 1.88
CA SER A 327 -12.74 8.06 2.41
C SER A 327 -11.54 8.46 3.28
N PHE A 328 -11.17 7.62 4.25
CA PHE A 328 -10.01 7.87 5.11
C PHE A 328 -9.46 6.57 5.70
N SER A 329 -8.15 6.54 5.90
CA SER A 329 -7.43 5.42 6.53
C SER A 329 -7.31 5.64 8.04
N ARG A 330 -7.32 4.54 8.80
CA ARG A 330 -7.31 4.55 10.26
C ARG A 330 -6.04 3.87 10.75
N PHE A 331 -5.29 4.53 11.61
CA PHE A 331 -4.02 4.03 12.12
C PHE A 331 -3.95 4.11 13.64
N ILE A 332 -3.50 3.03 14.27
CA ILE A 332 -3.02 3.04 15.66
C ILE A 332 -1.50 2.99 15.62
N VAL A 333 -0.85 3.80 16.44
CA VAL A 333 0.57 3.67 16.74
C VAL A 333 0.69 3.23 18.20
N LEU A 334 0.98 1.94 18.42
CA LEU A 334 1.18 1.35 19.74
C LEU A 334 2.68 1.26 20.04
N MET A 335 3.12 1.84 21.15
CA MET A 335 4.52 1.78 21.54
C MET A 335 4.68 1.39 23.00
N THR A 336 5.59 0.45 23.28
CA THR A 336 6.05 0.11 24.63
C THR A 336 7.54 -0.21 24.63
N ASP A 337 8.19 0.01 25.76
CA ASP A 337 9.57 -0.40 26.02
C ASP A 337 9.69 -1.64 26.92
N GLY A 338 8.54 -2.25 27.22
CA GLY A 338 8.40 -3.23 28.27
C GLY A 338 7.44 -4.36 27.89
N LYS A 339 7.09 -5.14 28.90
CA LYS A 339 6.11 -6.22 28.82
C LYS A 339 4.90 -5.84 29.66
N MET A 340 3.73 -6.43 29.39
CA MET A 340 2.54 -6.13 30.18
C MET A 340 2.72 -6.67 31.61
N THR A 341 2.72 -5.80 32.60
CA THR A 341 2.94 -6.15 34.03
C THR A 341 1.78 -5.80 34.96
N GLY A 342 0.85 -4.95 34.51
CA GLY A 342 -0.15 -4.33 35.39
C GLY A 342 0.55 -3.57 36.52
N TYR A 343 -0.05 -3.50 37.71
CA TYR A 343 0.52 -2.80 38.88
C TYR A 343 1.78 -3.48 39.48
N SER A 344 2.24 -4.59 38.90
CA SER A 344 3.38 -5.37 39.41
C SER A 344 4.65 -5.16 38.58
N ALA A 345 5.76 -5.76 39.00
CA ALA A 345 7.00 -5.84 38.22
C ALA A 345 7.07 -7.08 37.30
N ASN A 346 6.12 -8.02 37.44
CA ASN A 346 6.16 -9.30 36.75
C ASN A 346 5.28 -9.29 35.50
N PHE A 347 5.69 -10.07 34.50
CA PHE A 347 4.87 -10.28 33.31
C PHE A 347 3.50 -10.86 33.68
N ASN A 348 2.44 -10.30 33.09
CA ASN A 348 1.07 -10.76 33.25
C ASN A 348 0.50 -11.22 31.91
N TYR A 349 0.41 -12.54 31.76
CA TYR A 349 -0.10 -13.18 30.56
C TYR A 349 -1.53 -12.74 30.20
N ASN A 350 -2.42 -12.56 31.17
CA ASN A 350 -3.81 -12.20 30.89
C ASN A 350 -3.93 -10.77 30.33
N LEU A 351 -3.10 -9.84 30.82
CA LEU A 351 -3.05 -8.49 30.28
C LEU A 351 -2.49 -8.49 28.86
N ASP A 352 -1.42 -9.25 28.61
CA ASP A 352 -0.85 -9.45 27.28
C ASP A 352 -1.88 -9.99 26.28
N GLN A 353 -2.59 -11.05 26.63
CA GLN A 353 -3.67 -11.61 25.80
C GLN A 353 -4.80 -10.60 25.58
N GLY A 354 -5.14 -9.80 26.59
CA GLY A 354 -6.13 -8.73 26.46
C GLY A 354 -5.74 -7.67 25.42
N VAL A 355 -4.44 -7.34 25.31
CA VAL A 355 -3.93 -6.42 24.29
C VAL A 355 -3.97 -7.07 22.91
N ARG A 356 -3.54 -8.33 22.79
CA ARG A 356 -3.62 -9.09 21.52
C ARG A 356 -5.04 -9.14 20.96
N ALA A 357 -6.01 -9.44 21.81
CA ALA A 357 -7.42 -9.46 21.42
C ALA A 357 -7.91 -8.09 20.90
N LYS A 358 -7.41 -6.98 21.47
CA LYS A 358 -7.72 -5.63 20.98
C LYS A 358 -7.06 -5.34 19.65
N CYS A 359 -5.81 -5.77 19.46
CA CYS A 359 -5.14 -5.67 18.16
C CYS A 359 -5.91 -6.43 17.06
N ASP A 360 -6.42 -7.63 17.37
CA ASP A 360 -7.25 -8.39 16.44
C ASP A 360 -8.59 -7.70 16.14
N ALA A 361 -9.23 -7.12 17.16
CA ALA A 361 -10.44 -6.33 16.98
C ALA A 361 -10.18 -5.09 16.08
N ALA A 362 -9.06 -4.39 16.29
CA ALA A 362 -8.67 -3.24 15.47
C ALA A 362 -8.45 -3.64 14.01
N LYS A 363 -7.64 -4.68 13.76
CA LYS A 363 -7.35 -5.20 12.42
C LYS A 363 -8.62 -5.66 11.70
N LYS A 364 -9.51 -6.37 12.41
CA LYS A 364 -10.80 -6.83 11.88
C LYS A 364 -11.70 -5.66 11.45
N ASP A 365 -11.62 -4.53 12.12
CA ASP A 365 -12.39 -3.32 11.81
C ASP A 365 -11.71 -2.42 10.76
N GLY A 366 -10.63 -2.90 10.12
CA GLY A 366 -9.90 -2.19 9.07
C GLY A 366 -8.97 -1.09 9.59
N ILE A 367 -8.63 -1.11 10.88
CA ILE A 367 -7.63 -0.21 11.47
C ILE A 367 -6.25 -0.85 11.30
N GLN A 368 -5.32 -0.09 10.73
CA GLN A 368 -3.93 -0.50 10.60
C GLN A 368 -3.16 -0.18 11.87
N VAL A 369 -2.33 -1.09 12.36
CA VAL A 369 -1.65 -0.98 13.65
C VAL A 369 -0.15 -0.98 13.42
N TYR A 370 0.46 0.20 13.56
CA TYR A 370 1.90 0.34 13.72
C TYR A 370 2.30 0.02 15.14
N THR A 371 3.41 -0.67 15.30
CA THR A 371 3.93 -1.06 16.60
C THR A 371 5.42 -0.74 16.72
N VAL A 372 5.82 -0.20 17.86
CA VAL A 372 7.21 0.20 18.12
C VAL A 372 7.68 -0.42 19.44
N ALA A 373 8.58 -1.39 19.34
CA ALA A 373 9.16 -2.13 20.46
C ALA A 373 10.50 -1.51 20.85
N PHE A 374 10.47 -0.41 21.60
CA PHE A 374 11.67 0.38 21.86
C PHE A 374 12.51 -0.18 23.00
N MET A 375 13.65 -0.79 22.69
CA MET A 375 14.51 -1.45 23.70
C MET A 375 13.71 -2.40 24.63
N ALA A 376 12.74 -3.12 24.06
CA ALA A 376 11.79 -3.94 24.81
C ALA A 376 12.31 -5.37 25.10
N PRO A 377 11.85 -6.04 26.16
CA PRO A 377 12.15 -7.46 26.38
C PRO A 377 11.42 -8.36 25.38
N SER A 378 11.78 -9.65 25.34
CA SER A 378 11.21 -10.65 24.42
C SER A 378 9.68 -10.71 24.40
N GLU A 379 9.05 -10.60 25.58
CA GLU A 379 7.60 -10.65 25.72
C GLU A 379 6.94 -9.42 25.09
N GLY A 380 7.53 -8.23 25.29
CA GLY A 380 7.08 -6.99 24.64
C GLY A 380 7.26 -7.02 23.13
N LYS A 381 8.40 -7.50 22.65
CA LYS A 381 8.68 -7.70 21.22
C LYS A 381 7.67 -8.66 20.58
N SER A 382 7.39 -9.79 21.23
CA SER A 382 6.39 -10.77 20.78
C SER A 382 4.98 -10.19 20.70
N LEU A 383 4.56 -9.40 21.68
CA LEU A 383 3.26 -8.75 21.69
C LEU A 383 3.12 -7.76 20.53
N LEU A 384 4.11 -6.88 20.39
CA LEU A 384 4.07 -5.83 19.38
C LEU A 384 4.17 -6.39 17.96
N ASN A 385 5.02 -7.39 17.72
CA ASN A 385 5.10 -8.06 16.43
C ASN A 385 3.75 -8.68 16.02
N TYR A 386 3.05 -9.32 16.96
CA TYR A 386 1.70 -9.86 16.73
C TYR A 386 0.64 -8.79 16.46
N CYS A 387 0.74 -7.66 17.17
CA CYS A 387 -0.20 -6.56 17.06
C CYS A 387 -0.05 -5.78 15.75
N ALA A 388 1.14 -5.76 15.15
CA ALA A 388 1.39 -5.14 13.86
C ALA A 388 0.44 -5.69 12.77
N THR A 389 0.01 -4.84 11.85
CA THR A 389 -0.83 -5.28 10.72
C THR A 389 -0.11 -6.28 9.82
N ASP A 390 1.15 -6.01 9.52
CA ASP A 390 2.08 -6.92 8.86
C ASP A 390 3.52 -6.54 9.26
N SER A 391 4.51 -7.25 8.74
CA SER A 391 5.92 -7.03 9.10
C SER A 391 6.42 -5.60 8.80
N SER A 392 5.82 -4.90 7.84
CA SER A 392 6.17 -3.51 7.51
C SER A 392 5.59 -2.47 8.50
N TYR A 393 4.73 -2.92 9.44
CA TYR A 393 4.15 -2.11 10.51
C TYR A 393 4.82 -2.34 11.87
N TYR A 394 5.80 -3.24 11.94
CA TYR A 394 6.57 -3.54 13.15
C TYR A 394 7.94 -2.86 13.11
N TYR A 395 8.29 -2.17 14.19
CA TYR A 395 9.60 -1.53 14.37
C TYR A 395 10.19 -1.91 15.72
N GLU A 396 11.50 -2.14 15.75
CA GLU A 396 12.24 -2.57 16.94
C GLU A 396 13.50 -1.70 17.11
N PRO A 397 13.34 -0.41 17.45
CA PRO A 397 14.48 0.47 17.64
C PRO A 397 15.24 0.13 18.92
N ASP A 398 16.57 0.07 18.83
CA ASP A 398 17.46 -0.17 19.96
C ASP A 398 18.10 1.12 20.52
N ASP A 399 17.93 2.25 19.82
CA ASP A 399 18.38 3.56 20.27
C ASP A 399 17.47 4.72 19.82
N MET A 400 17.82 5.94 20.21
CA MET A 400 17.04 7.13 19.92
C MET A 400 16.99 7.48 18.43
N GLU A 401 18.06 7.23 17.69
CA GLU A 401 18.14 7.58 16.26
C GLU A 401 17.20 6.66 15.47
N ASP A 402 17.25 5.36 15.74
CA ASP A 402 16.35 4.37 15.15
C ASP A 402 14.89 4.62 15.55
N LEU A 403 14.64 5.07 16.78
CA LEU A 403 13.29 5.44 17.21
C LEU A 403 12.75 6.63 16.43
N VAL A 404 13.55 7.69 16.26
CA VAL A 404 13.17 8.87 15.47
C VAL A 404 12.92 8.48 14.01
N LYS A 405 13.77 7.62 13.45
CA LYS A 405 13.61 7.08 12.09
C LYS A 405 12.32 6.28 11.93
N ALA A 406 12.02 5.36 12.85
CA ALA A 406 10.80 4.57 12.83
C ALA A 406 9.53 5.44 12.82
N PHE A 407 9.48 6.47 13.69
CA PHE A 407 8.38 7.44 13.71
C PHE A 407 8.31 8.29 12.43
N GLY A 408 9.45 8.63 11.83
CA GLY A 408 9.52 9.30 10.53
C GLY A 408 8.94 8.44 9.40
N GLU A 409 9.31 7.16 9.32
CA GLU A 409 8.78 6.22 8.34
C GLU A 409 7.28 5.98 8.50
N ILE A 410 6.78 5.93 9.75
CA ILE A 410 5.33 5.87 10.04
C ILE A 410 4.63 7.12 9.50
N ALA A 411 5.16 8.33 9.73
CA ALA A 411 4.59 9.56 9.19
C ALA A 411 4.57 9.57 7.65
N GLU A 412 5.64 9.14 7.00
CA GLU A 412 5.70 9.07 5.54
C GLU A 412 4.70 8.06 4.96
N LYS A 413 4.63 6.86 5.53
CA LYS A 413 3.68 5.83 5.10
C LYS A 413 2.24 6.29 5.32
N ALA A 414 1.95 6.92 6.46
CA ALA A 414 0.68 7.54 6.71
C ALA A 414 0.40 8.62 5.65
N ALA A 415 1.29 9.59 5.46
CA ALA A 415 1.12 10.66 4.48
C ALA A 415 0.85 10.16 3.05
N LYS A 416 1.48 9.08 2.60
CA LYS A 416 1.20 8.47 1.29
C LYS A 416 -0.24 7.98 1.15
N ALA A 417 -0.87 7.54 2.24
CA ALA A 417 -2.26 7.08 2.22
C ALA A 417 -3.25 8.17 1.81
N THR A 418 -2.89 9.46 1.91
CA THR A 418 -3.76 10.57 1.47
C THR A 418 -3.87 10.73 -0.05
N THR A 419 -3.03 10.05 -0.84
CA THR A 419 -2.84 10.30 -2.28
C THR A 419 -3.27 9.15 -3.22
N ARG A 420 -4.07 8.18 -2.77
CA ARG A 420 -4.27 6.89 -3.46
C ARG A 420 -5.03 6.97 -4.80
N LEU A 421 -4.40 6.51 -5.90
CA LEU A 421 -5.01 6.11 -7.18
C LEU A 421 -5.58 4.67 -7.11
N THR A 422 -6.75 4.40 -7.71
CA THR A 422 -7.33 3.05 -7.80
C THR A 422 -7.41 2.58 -9.26
N ASN A 423 -6.82 1.43 -9.57
CA ASN A 423 -6.96 0.77 -10.88
C ASN A 423 -8.24 -0.07 -10.91
#